data_AF-A0A652L9R2-F1
#
_entry.id   AF-A0A652L9R2-F1
#
_cell.length_a   1.000
_cell.length_b   1.000
_cell.length_c   1.000
_cell.angle_alpha   90.00
_cell.angle_beta   90.00
_cell.angle_gamma   90.00
#
_symmetry.space_group_name_H-M   'P 1'
#
loop_
_entity.id
_entity.type
_entity.pdbx_description
1 polymer ?
#
loop_
_entity_poly.entity_id
_entity_poly.type
_entity_poly.pdbx_seq_one_letter_code
_entity_poly.pdbx_strand_id
1 'polypeptide(L)'
;MTTSIEGRIAEELGVRERQVKAAVDLLDGGSTVPFIARYRKEATEMLDDAQLRTLEERLRYLRELEDRRTAAGPEGPTRVRTTPVAQPAQPVREGESGKP
;
A
#
# COMPACT_ATOMS: atom_id res chain seq x y z
N MET A 1 -19.60 4.22 -0.99
CA MET A 1 -18.81 5.46 -0.85
C MET A 1 -17.35 5.03 -0.67
N THR A 2 -16.52 5.16 -1.70
CA THR A 2 -15.07 4.98 -1.57
C THR A 2 -14.53 6.22 -0.86
N THR A 3 -14.64 6.26 0.46
CA THR A 3 -14.19 7.38 1.27
C THR A 3 -12.65 7.44 1.19
N SER A 4 -12.12 8.53 0.65
CA SER A 4 -10.68 8.84 0.64
C SER A 4 -10.10 8.77 2.06
N ILE A 5 -8.79 8.56 2.19
CA ILE A 5 -8.10 8.48 3.50
C ILE A 5 -8.45 9.71 4.35
N GLU A 6 -8.37 10.90 3.75
CA GLU A 6 -8.64 12.19 4.40
C GLU A 6 -10.09 12.27 4.88
N GLY A 7 -11.04 11.81 4.06
CA GLY A 7 -12.46 11.76 4.40
C GLY A 7 -12.74 10.86 5.60
N ARG A 8 -12.12 9.68 5.67
CA ARG A 8 -12.27 8.79 6.85
C ARG A 8 -11.74 9.43 8.12
N ILE A 9 -10.55 10.03 8.06
CA ILE A 9 -9.95 10.70 9.22
C ILE A 9 -10.82 11.88 9.66
N ALA A 10 -11.42 12.61 8.72
CA ALA A 10 -12.33 13.72 9.03
C ALA A 10 -13.57 13.25 9.79
N GLU A 11 -14.18 12.14 9.34
CA GLU A 11 -15.33 11.51 10.02
C GLU A 11 -14.97 11.04 11.44
N GLU A 12 -13.79 10.44 11.62
CA GLU A 12 -13.32 9.94 12.92
C GLU A 12 -13.01 11.04 13.93
N LEU A 13 -12.43 12.15 13.45
CA LEU A 13 -12.09 13.31 14.29
C LEU A 13 -13.26 14.28 14.47
N GLY A 14 -14.34 14.12 13.71
CA GLY A 14 -15.47 15.05 13.70
C GLY A 14 -15.10 16.44 13.15
N VAL A 15 -14.13 16.50 12.23
CA VAL A 15 -13.63 17.74 11.62
C VAL A 15 -13.95 17.76 10.13
N ARG A 16 -13.69 18.89 9.47
CA ARG A 16 -13.89 18.99 8.02
C ARG A 16 -12.74 18.34 7.27
N GLU A 17 -13.04 17.66 6.16
CA GLU A 17 -12.02 17.05 5.28
C GLU A 17 -10.95 18.04 4.82
N ARG A 18 -11.31 19.31 4.60
CA ARG A 18 -10.35 20.37 4.26
C ARG A 18 -9.32 20.64 5.36
N GLN A 19 -9.69 20.51 6.64
CA GLN A 19 -8.78 20.66 7.77
C GLN A 19 -7.76 19.52 7.79
N VAL A 20 -8.26 18.30 7.54
CA VAL A 20 -7.42 17.11 7.42
C VAL A 20 -6.46 17.28 6.24
N LYS A 21 -6.97 17.66 5.07
CA LYS A 21 -6.14 17.88 3.88
C LYS A 21 -5.04 18.91 4.11
N ALA A 22 -5.36 20.05 4.72
CA ALA A 22 -4.36 21.07 5.03
C ALA A 22 -3.29 20.55 6.02
N ALA A 23 -3.69 19.76 7.02
CA ALA A 23 -2.74 19.14 7.94
C ALA A 23 -1.87 18.08 7.24
N VAL A 24 -2.46 17.25 6.36
CA VAL A 24 -1.74 16.25 5.55
C VAL A 24 -0.71 16.93 4.65
N ASP A 25 -1.09 17.99 3.92
CA ASP A 25 -0.17 18.73 3.04
C ASP A 25 1.04 19.29 3.83
N LEU A 26 0.82 19.74 5.07
CA LEU A 26 1.90 20.23 5.95
C LEU A 26 2.81 19.09 6.43
N LEU A 27 2.23 17.95 6.82
CA LEU A 27 2.97 16.77 7.27
C LEU A 27 3.79 16.16 6.12
N ASP A 28 3.21 16.06 4.93
CA ASP A 28 3.89 15.60 3.72
C ASP A 28 5.00 16.58 3.29
N GLY A 29 4.82 17.86 3.56
CA GLY A 29 5.85 18.89 3.44
C GLY A 29 6.97 18.81 4.49
N GLY A 30 6.95 17.83 5.40
CA GLY A 30 7.97 17.62 6.43
C GLY A 30 7.75 18.45 7.71
N SER A 31 6.60 19.10 7.86
CA SER A 31 6.23 19.73 9.14
C SER A 31 5.92 18.65 10.18
N THR A 32 6.18 18.93 11.45
CA THR A 32 5.84 18.02 12.56
C THR A 32 4.58 18.48 13.27
N VAL A 33 3.85 17.55 13.90
CA VAL A 33 2.67 17.87 14.73
C VAL A 33 2.90 19.03 15.72
N PRO A 34 3.95 19.05 16.56
CA PRO A 34 4.17 20.17 17.49
C PRO A 34 4.45 21.49 16.78
N PHE A 35 5.06 21.47 15.59
CA PHE A 35 5.27 22.67 14.79
C PHE A 35 3.95 23.18 14.20
N ILE A 36 3.13 22.29 13.63
CA ILE A 36 1.82 22.64 13.06
C ILE A 36 0.90 23.20 14.15
N ALA A 37 0.81 22.52 15.29
CA ALA A 37 -0.02 22.93 16.43
C ALA A 37 0.35 24.32 16.98
N ARG A 38 1.62 24.73 16.86
CA ARG A 38 2.11 26.01 17.41
C ARG A 38 2.16 27.14 16.39
N TYR A 39 2.48 26.85 15.13
CA TYR A 39 2.82 27.86 14.13
C TYR A 39 1.92 27.85 12.89
N ARG A 40 1.04 26.85 12.74
CA ARG A 40 0.16 26.69 11.56
C ARG A 40 -1.30 26.45 11.92
N LYS A 41 -1.75 26.94 13.08
CA LYS A 41 -3.15 26.82 13.52
C LYS A 41 -4.15 27.41 12.53
N GLU A 42 -3.84 28.53 11.90
CA GLU A 42 -4.76 29.15 10.92
C GLU A 42 -4.90 28.30 9.66
N ALA A 43 -3.83 27.64 9.23
CA ALA A 43 -3.84 26.79 8.04
C ALA A 43 -4.71 25.54 8.21
N THR A 44 -4.84 25.03 9.44
CA THR A 44 -5.64 23.85 9.77
C THR A 44 -7.03 24.18 10.35
N GLU A 45 -7.44 25.46 10.32
CA GLU A 45 -8.65 25.96 10.98
C GLU A 45 -8.73 25.59 12.47
N MET A 46 -7.61 25.73 13.17
CA MET A 46 -7.44 25.51 14.61
C MET A 46 -7.57 24.04 15.08
N LEU A 47 -7.00 23.08 14.35
CA LEU A 47 -6.76 21.75 14.91
C LEU A 47 -5.83 21.83 16.13
N ASP A 48 -6.22 21.14 17.21
CA ASP A 48 -5.43 21.04 18.43
C ASP A 48 -4.37 19.94 18.36
N ASP A 49 -3.37 19.99 19.26
CA ASP A 49 -2.26 19.02 19.30
C ASP A 49 -2.75 17.56 19.37
N ALA A 50 -3.78 17.31 20.18
CA ALA A 50 -4.39 15.98 20.29
C ALA A 50 -4.99 15.50 18.95
N GLN A 51 -5.72 16.37 18.25
CA GLN A 51 -6.33 16.05 16.96
C GLN A 51 -5.26 15.81 15.89
N LEU A 52 -4.20 16.62 15.88
CA LEU A 52 -3.08 16.49 14.93
C LEU A 52 -2.29 15.19 15.16
N ARG A 53 -2.08 14.77 16.41
CA ARG A 53 -1.46 13.47 16.71
C ARG A 53 -2.31 12.32 16.20
N THR A 54 -3.61 12.32 16.52
CA THR A 54 -4.52 11.26 16.05
C THR A 54 -4.60 11.25 14.52
N LEU A 55 -4.62 12.42 13.87
CA LEU A 55 -4.57 12.53 12.42
C LEU A 55 -3.31 11.87 11.86
N GLU A 56 -2.13 12.20 12.39
CA GLU A 56 -0.84 11.64 11.94
C GLU A 56 -0.80 10.11 12.08
N GLU A 57 -1.24 9.58 13.24
CA GLU A 57 -1.31 8.15 13.50
C GLU A 57 -2.24 7.44 12.52
N ARG A 58 -3.44 7.99 12.29
CA ARG A 58 -4.45 7.38 11.40
C ARG A 58 -4.06 7.50 9.94
N LEU A 59 -3.47 8.62 9.53
CA LEU A 59 -2.93 8.81 8.18
C LEU A 59 -1.90 7.74 7.86
N ARG A 60 -0.94 7.52 8.77
CA ARG A 60 0.09 6.49 8.60
C ARG A 60 -0.52 5.10 8.48
N TYR A 61 -1.40 4.73 9.42
CA TYR A 61 -2.05 3.42 9.42
C TYR A 61 -2.85 3.15 8.13
N LEU A 62 -3.63 4.14 7.68
CA LEU A 62 -4.45 4.00 6.48
C LEU A 62 -3.59 3.90 5.21
N ARG A 63 -2.50 4.67 5.11
CA ARG A 63 -1.54 4.56 4.00
C ARG A 63 -0.84 3.20 3.97
N GLU A 64 -0.41 2.68 5.11
CA GLU A 64 0.18 1.33 5.21
C GLU A 64 -0.83 0.23 4.82
N LEU A 65 -2.11 0.40 5.17
CA LEU A 65 -3.17 -0.53 4.77
C LEU A 65 -3.46 -0.49 3.27
N GLU A 66 -3.46 0.72 2.68
CA GLU A 66 -3.62 0.89 1.23
C GLU A 66 -2.42 0.32 0.46
N ASP A 67 -1.19 0.58 0.93
CA ASP A 67 0.03 0.02 0.35
C ASP A 67 -0.01 -1.51 0.31
N ARG A 68 -0.38 -2.16 1.43
CA ARG A 68 -0.56 -3.62 1.49
C ARG A 68 -1.66 -4.11 0.55
N ARG A 69 -2.75 -3.37 0.40
CA ARG A 69 -3.83 -3.71 -0.54
C ARG A 69 -3.37 -3.59 -1.99
N THR A 70 -2.59 -2.57 -2.33
CA THR A 70 -2.02 -2.40 -3.68
C THR A 70 -0.93 -3.42 -3.98
N ALA A 71 -0.07 -3.74 -3.00
CA ALA A 71 0.96 -4.76 -3.12
C ALA A 71 0.38 -6.19 -3.23
N ALA A 72 -0.82 -6.41 -2.69
CA ALA A 72 -1.59 -7.64 -2.89
C ALA A 72 -2.41 -7.65 -4.20
N GLY A 73 -2.36 -6.59 -5.02
CA GLY A 73 -2.85 -6.53 -6.40
C GLY A 73 -1.80 -7.06 -7.39
N PRO A 74 -2.20 -7.58 -8.57
CA PRO A 74 -1.68 -8.81 -9.13
C PRO A 74 -0.27 -8.68 -9.72
N GLU A 75 0.76 -8.74 -8.89
CA GLU A 75 1.94 -9.50 -9.27
C GLU A 75 1.56 -10.98 -9.23
N GLY A 76 0.86 -11.41 -10.28
CA GLY A 76 0.85 -12.82 -10.65
C GLY A 76 2.30 -13.30 -10.71
N PRO A 77 2.60 -14.53 -10.27
CA PRO A 77 3.98 -14.99 -10.19
C PRO A 77 4.62 -14.72 -11.55
N THR A 78 5.74 -14.00 -11.56
CA THR A 78 6.63 -13.96 -12.71
C THR A 78 7.02 -15.40 -12.99
N ARG A 79 6.19 -16.07 -13.79
CA ARG A 79 6.45 -17.41 -14.29
C ARG A 79 7.49 -17.19 -15.35
N VAL A 80 8.75 -17.21 -14.93
CA VAL A 80 9.87 -17.37 -15.83
C VAL A 80 9.53 -18.61 -16.63
N ARG A 81 9.08 -18.43 -17.88
CA ARG A 81 8.82 -19.51 -18.81
C ARG A 81 10.19 -19.96 -19.32
N THR A 82 11.00 -20.55 -18.44
CA THR A 82 12.11 -21.36 -18.90
C THR A 82 11.48 -22.59 -19.54
N THR A 83 11.47 -22.58 -20.87
CA THR A 83 11.15 -23.72 -21.71
C THR A 83 11.89 -24.96 -21.21
N PRO A 84 11.19 -26.07 -20.90
CA PRO A 84 11.86 -27.36 -20.79
C PRO A 84 12.13 -27.85 -22.21
N VAL A 85 13.36 -27.64 -22.71
CA VAL A 85 13.81 -28.31 -23.93
C VAL A 85 14.46 -29.64 -23.56
N ALA A 86 13.87 -30.70 -24.11
CA ALA A 86 14.42 -32.02 -24.37
C ALA A 86 14.76 -32.94 -23.18
N GLN A 87 13.81 -33.81 -22.83
CA GLN A 87 14.10 -35.23 -22.66
C GLN A 87 13.43 -35.98 -23.82
N PRO A 88 14.18 -36.51 -24.80
CA PRO A 88 13.65 -37.57 -25.63
C PRO A 88 13.59 -38.86 -24.81
N ALA A 89 12.41 -39.46 -24.81
CA ALA A 89 12.06 -40.69 -24.13
C ALA A 89 12.99 -41.85 -24.52
N GLN A 90 13.43 -42.62 -23.53
CA GLN A 90 13.53 -44.07 -23.71
C GLN A 90 12.12 -44.62 -23.50
N PRO A 91 11.56 -45.43 -24.41
CA PRO A 91 11.67 -46.89 -24.25
C PRO A 91 11.61 -47.60 -25.64
N VAL A 92 11.70 -48.90 -25.87
CA VAL A 92 11.43 -50.16 -25.16
C VAL A 92 12.30 -51.24 -25.81
N ARG A 93 12.55 -52.32 -25.08
CA ARG A 93 13.12 -53.57 -25.60
C ARG A 93 12.07 -54.34 -26.40
N GLU A 94 12.39 -54.71 -27.63
CA GLU A 94 11.97 -55.93 -28.34
C GLU A 94 13.16 -56.25 -29.25
N GLY A 95 13.81 -57.41 -29.23
CA GLY A 95 13.24 -58.74 -29.24
C GLY A 95 13.77 -59.43 -30.51
N GLU A 96 14.77 -60.28 -30.32
CA GLU A 96 14.97 -61.51 -31.09
C GLU A 96 15.52 -61.49 -32.53
N SER A 97 16.23 -62.59 -32.81
CA SER A 97 16.66 -63.11 -34.11
C SER A 97 17.99 -62.57 -34.65
N GLY A 98 19.04 -63.35 -34.87
CA GLY A 98 19.16 -64.79 -34.87
C GLY A 98 20.16 -65.21 -35.95
N LYS A 99 21.43 -65.47 -35.56
CA LYS A 99 22.37 -66.40 -36.21
C LYS A 99 22.72 -66.13 -37.70
N PRO A 100 23.60 -66.92 -38.37
CA PRO A 100 24.37 -68.10 -37.94
C PRO A 100 25.73 -67.82 -37.30
#